data_AF-A0A8T2VI99-F1
#
_entry.id   AF-A0A8T2VI99-F1
#
_cell.length_a   1.000
_cell.length_b   1.000
_cell.length_c   1.000
_cell.angle_alpha   90.00
_cell.angle_beta   90.00
_cell.angle_gamma   90.00
#
_symmetry.space_group_name_H-M   'P 1'
#
loop_
_entity.id
_entity.type
_entity.pdbx_description
1 polymer ?
#
loop_
_entity_poly.entity_id
_entity_poly.type
_entity_poly.pdbx_seq_one_letter_code
_entity_poly.pdbx_strand_id
1 'polypeptide(L)'
;MPAVAMTDKLRTEFLVPLRRALELPEIYMSANRWTELPYERVPSVAMTNYVDQFVKHDNDRYLQYLEKVASGKKKVAAGALLPHDVARAAVKEKGKPKGFLAEAQWKRMINDLKESGSNLGSSMAVCDVSGSMSGTPMEVCIALGLLVAELSEEPFKNKICTFSHKPQVHLVQGETLAERYTFTSAMDWGMNTDFQKIFRLILDLAIASDLPKEKMVKRLFVFSDMEFDEASANPWETDYMMITKMFEESGYGEPPEIVFWNLRDSLSTPVLCDQKGVALVSGFSKNMLKIFLDGNTDLEEGLSAAGDGAEKEKPMIDPEEAMKKAIAGELFEDLRVID
;
A
#
# COMPACT_ATOMS: atom_id res chain seq x y z
N MET A 1 34.36 7.94 29.02
CA MET A 1 33.67 9.20 29.37
C MET A 1 33.45 10.21 28.22
N PRO A 2 34.11 10.18 27.03
CA PRO A 2 33.90 11.23 26.01
C PRO A 2 32.61 11.07 25.16
N ALA A 3 32.13 9.84 24.94
CA ALA A 3 30.92 9.59 24.12
C ALA A 3 29.63 10.18 24.73
N VAL A 4 29.51 10.21 26.06
CA VAL A 4 28.33 10.75 26.76
C VAL A 4 28.25 12.27 26.61
N ALA A 5 29.37 12.98 26.71
CA ALA A 5 29.44 14.44 26.57
C ALA A 5 29.12 14.91 25.13
N MET A 6 29.55 14.17 24.12
CA MET A 6 29.21 14.43 22.71
C MET A 6 27.70 14.26 22.46
N THR A 7 27.11 13.23 23.07
CA THR A 7 25.68 12.93 22.93
C THR A 7 24.79 13.98 23.59
N ASP A 8 25.20 14.49 24.77
CA ASP A 8 24.48 15.57 25.45
C ASP A 8 24.52 16.87 24.65
N LYS A 9 25.66 17.22 24.06
CA LYS A 9 25.80 18.41 23.21
C LYS A 9 24.92 18.32 21.96
N LEU A 10 24.91 17.17 21.27
CA LEU A 10 24.02 16.93 20.13
C LEU A 10 22.54 17.05 20.51
N ARG A 11 22.17 16.55 21.70
CA ARG A 11 20.80 16.63 22.19
C ARG A 11 20.38 18.07 22.49
N THR A 12 21.18 18.82 23.25
CA THR A 12 20.79 20.14 23.76
C THR A 12 20.95 21.25 22.73
N GLU A 13 22.01 21.21 21.92
CA GLU A 13 22.32 22.29 20.97
C GLU A 13 21.63 22.10 19.61
N PHE A 14 21.32 20.86 19.20
CA PHE A 14 20.74 20.60 17.87
C PHE A 14 19.33 20.03 17.95
N LEU A 15 19.14 18.89 18.62
CA LEU A 15 17.83 18.21 18.63
C LEU A 15 16.75 19.03 19.34
N VAL A 16 17.03 19.66 20.48
CA VAL A 16 16.03 20.45 21.20
C VAL A 16 15.55 21.66 20.39
N PRO A 17 16.44 22.51 19.80
CA PRO A 17 16.00 23.59 18.91
C PRO A 17 15.24 23.10 17.68
N LEU A 18 15.70 22.04 17.03
CA LEU A 18 15.02 21.47 15.86
C LEU A 18 13.62 20.97 16.20
N ARG A 19 13.47 20.21 17.30
CA ARG A 19 12.15 19.72 17.74
C ARG A 19 11.22 20.89 18.06
N ARG A 20 11.73 21.98 18.65
CA ARG A 20 10.96 23.20 18.92
C ARG A 20 10.52 23.89 17.64
N ALA A 21 11.40 24.02 16.65
CA ALA A 21 11.07 24.59 15.35
C ALA A 21 10.03 23.75 14.59
N LEU A 22 10.08 22.42 14.75
CA LEU A 22 9.12 21.48 14.17
C LEU A 22 7.79 21.42 14.94
N GLU A 23 7.69 22.03 16.12
CA GLU A 23 6.52 22.01 17.00
C GLU A 23 6.01 20.58 17.29
N LEU A 24 6.95 19.68 17.62
CA LEU A 24 6.60 18.29 17.90
C LEU A 24 5.66 18.17 19.13
N PRO A 25 4.67 17.25 19.10
CA PRO A 25 3.68 17.12 20.17
C PRO A 25 4.31 16.89 21.55
N GLU A 26 5.42 16.15 21.62
CA GLU A 26 6.10 15.80 22.86
C GLU A 26 6.60 17.02 23.63
N ILE A 27 6.86 18.15 22.96
CA ILE A 27 7.27 19.41 23.61
C ILE A 27 6.13 19.99 24.43
N TYR A 28 4.92 19.98 23.87
CA TYR A 28 3.73 20.46 24.55
C TYR A 28 3.30 19.48 25.64
N MET A 29 3.31 18.18 25.32
CA MET A 29 2.91 17.12 26.25
C MET A 29 3.81 17.07 27.49
N SER A 30 5.14 17.11 27.31
CA SER A 30 6.09 17.08 28.45
C SER A 30 6.05 18.33 29.33
N ALA A 31 5.65 19.47 28.76
CA ALA A 31 5.43 20.72 29.49
C ALA A 31 4.01 20.84 30.08
N ASN A 32 3.16 19.83 29.93
CA ASN A 32 1.74 19.84 30.30
C ASN A 32 0.94 21.00 29.65
N ARG A 33 1.39 21.48 28.48
CA ARG A 33 0.79 22.59 27.70
C ARG A 33 -0.15 22.05 26.62
N TRP A 34 -1.10 21.20 27.01
CA TRP A 34 -1.98 20.50 26.07
C TRP A 34 -2.85 21.43 25.23
N THR A 35 -3.34 22.52 25.82
CA THR A 35 -4.22 23.51 25.15
C THR A 35 -3.53 24.24 24.00
N GLU A 36 -2.20 24.23 23.96
CA GLU A 36 -1.38 24.90 22.95
C GLU A 36 -0.94 23.97 21.81
N LEU A 37 -1.18 22.65 21.95
CA LEU A 37 -0.70 21.65 20.99
C LEU A 37 -1.41 21.81 19.63
N PRO A 38 -0.68 22.04 18.52
CA PRO A 38 -1.28 22.23 17.20
C PRO A 38 -1.57 20.89 16.50
N TYR A 39 -2.79 20.33 16.67
CA TYR A 39 -3.15 19.00 16.14
C TYR A 39 -2.87 18.81 14.64
N GLU A 40 -3.07 19.84 13.80
CA GLU A 40 -2.83 19.78 12.35
C GLU A 40 -1.37 19.54 11.96
N ARG A 41 -0.43 19.87 12.85
CA ARG A 41 1.01 19.69 12.63
C ARG A 41 1.53 18.36 13.15
N VAL A 42 0.71 17.61 13.89
CA VAL A 42 1.11 16.34 14.49
C VAL A 42 1.30 15.29 13.37
N PRO A 43 2.49 14.67 13.29
CA PRO A 43 2.75 13.61 12.31
C PRO A 43 1.79 12.43 12.47
N SER A 44 1.49 11.72 11.38
CA SER A 44 0.46 10.66 11.35
C SER A 44 0.67 9.56 12.39
N VAL A 45 1.91 9.09 12.53
CA VAL A 45 2.29 8.05 13.51
C VAL A 45 2.15 8.56 14.94
N ALA A 46 2.60 9.79 15.21
CA ALA A 46 2.45 10.41 16.53
C ALA A 46 0.98 10.62 16.88
N MET A 47 0.16 11.05 15.91
CA MET A 47 -1.28 11.22 16.08
C MET A 47 -1.94 9.90 16.52
N THR A 48 -1.59 8.79 15.87
CA THR A 48 -2.12 7.46 16.19
C THR A 48 -1.63 6.92 17.54
N ASN A 49 -0.36 7.20 17.90
CA ASN A 49 0.23 6.74 19.15
C ASN A 49 -0.27 7.49 20.38
N TYR A 50 -0.63 8.77 20.22
CA TYR A 50 -0.97 9.65 21.34
C TYR A 50 -2.46 9.92 21.52
N VAL A 51 -3.34 9.21 20.79
CA VAL A 51 -4.80 9.36 20.89
C VAL A 51 -5.27 9.30 22.33
N ASP A 52 -4.83 8.31 23.10
CA ASP A 52 -5.29 8.10 24.47
C ASP A 52 -4.87 9.25 25.39
N GLN A 53 -3.69 9.83 25.15
CA GLN A 53 -3.17 10.97 25.86
C GLN A 53 -3.93 12.25 25.49
N PHE A 54 -4.24 12.46 24.21
CA PHE A 54 -5.04 13.59 23.75
C PHE A 54 -6.45 13.54 24.35
N VAL A 55 -7.09 12.38 24.32
CA VAL A 55 -8.40 12.16 24.95
C VAL A 55 -8.32 12.39 26.46
N LYS A 56 -7.29 11.89 27.14
CA LYS A 56 -7.15 12.03 28.60
C LYS A 56 -6.94 13.48 29.05
N HIS A 57 -6.17 14.26 28.30
CA HIS A 57 -5.69 15.57 28.74
C HIS A 57 -6.34 16.77 28.03
N ASP A 58 -6.98 16.56 26.87
CA ASP A 58 -7.53 17.63 26.02
C ASP A 58 -8.71 17.13 25.17
N ASN A 59 -9.58 16.33 25.80
CA ASN A 59 -10.69 15.61 25.16
C ASN A 59 -11.51 16.49 24.21
N ASP A 60 -12.06 17.59 24.72
CA ASP A 60 -13.05 18.39 23.98
C ASP A 60 -12.45 19.02 22.73
N ARG A 61 -11.23 19.57 22.83
CA ARG A 61 -10.52 20.17 21.69
C ARG A 61 -10.11 19.10 20.68
N TYR A 62 -9.70 17.93 21.14
CA TYR A 62 -9.33 16.81 20.28
C TYR A 62 -10.54 16.24 19.52
N LEU A 63 -11.68 16.04 20.19
CA LEU A 63 -12.92 15.59 19.53
C LEU A 63 -13.41 16.62 18.50
N GLN A 64 -13.39 17.91 18.84
CA GLN A 64 -13.70 18.98 17.87
C GLN A 64 -12.75 18.99 16.67
N TYR A 65 -11.46 18.68 16.90
CA TYR A 65 -10.50 18.53 15.81
C TYR A 65 -10.88 17.33 14.92
N LEU A 66 -11.19 16.16 15.48
CA LEU A 66 -11.61 14.99 14.71
C LEU A 66 -12.90 15.25 13.91
N GLU A 67 -13.89 15.95 14.47
CA GLU A 67 -15.10 16.36 13.74
C GLU A 67 -14.79 17.29 12.56
N LYS A 68 -13.87 18.25 12.76
CA LYS A 68 -13.41 19.15 11.69
C LYS A 68 -12.66 18.38 10.61
N VAL A 69 -11.90 17.36 10.95
CA VAL A 69 -11.24 16.47 9.97
C VAL A 69 -12.29 15.63 9.22
N ALA A 70 -13.24 15.03 9.94
CA ALA A 70 -14.30 14.22 9.34
C ALA A 70 -15.19 15.01 8.36
N SER A 71 -15.41 16.30 8.65
CA SER A 71 -16.14 17.23 7.77
C SER A 71 -15.28 17.89 6.69
N GLY A 72 -13.99 17.51 6.57
CA GLY A 72 -13.06 18.05 5.56
C GLY A 72 -12.60 19.49 5.81
N LYS A 73 -12.95 20.10 6.96
CA LYS A 73 -12.55 21.46 7.34
C LYS A 73 -11.10 21.55 7.81
N LYS A 74 -10.53 20.43 8.25
CA LYS A 74 -9.13 20.29 8.69
C LYS A 74 -8.49 19.06 8.07
N LYS A 75 -7.15 19.07 7.97
CA LYS A 75 -6.37 17.96 7.41
C LYS A 75 -5.76 17.13 8.54
N VAL A 76 -5.60 15.85 8.29
CA VAL A 76 -4.82 14.92 9.12
C VAL A 76 -3.68 14.35 8.26
N ALA A 77 -2.51 14.14 8.85
CA ALA A 77 -1.42 13.47 8.16
C ALA A 77 -1.72 11.96 8.03
N ALA A 78 -1.42 11.38 6.87
CA ALA A 78 -1.54 9.93 6.62
C ALA A 78 -0.27 9.28 6.01
N GLY A 79 0.65 10.05 5.44
CA GLY A 79 1.70 9.54 4.54
C GLY A 79 2.71 8.52 5.10
N ALA A 80 2.85 8.37 6.42
CA ALA A 80 3.73 7.37 7.03
C ALA A 80 2.99 6.09 7.50
N LEU A 81 1.67 6.04 7.35
CA LEU A 81 0.85 4.90 7.80
C LEU A 81 0.67 3.88 6.69
N LEU A 82 0.60 2.61 7.08
CA LEU A 82 0.32 1.52 6.15
C LEU A 82 -1.19 1.29 6.05
N PRO A 83 -1.72 0.94 4.87
CA PRO A 83 -3.17 0.73 4.68
C PRO A 83 -3.77 -0.26 5.68
N HIS A 84 -3.11 -1.41 5.89
CA HIS A 84 -3.59 -2.46 6.80
C HIS A 84 -3.57 -2.04 8.28
N ASP A 85 -2.60 -1.21 8.70
CA ASP A 85 -2.57 -0.66 10.06
C ASP A 85 -3.76 0.25 10.32
N VAL A 86 -4.10 1.09 9.33
CA VAL A 86 -5.25 2.00 9.38
C VAL A 86 -6.55 1.22 9.37
N ALA A 87 -6.71 0.27 8.44
CA ALA A 87 -7.89 -0.57 8.35
C ALA A 87 -8.14 -1.39 9.63
N ARG A 88 -7.07 -2.00 10.18
CA ARG A 88 -7.13 -2.69 11.47
C ARG A 88 -7.57 -1.78 12.60
N ALA A 89 -7.04 -0.56 12.67
CA ALA A 89 -7.42 0.40 13.70
C ALA A 89 -8.89 0.83 13.56
N ALA A 90 -9.39 1.04 12.34
CA ALA A 90 -10.80 1.37 12.09
C ALA A 90 -11.75 0.27 12.60
N VAL A 91 -11.40 -1.00 12.39
CA VAL A 91 -12.20 -2.14 12.84
C VAL A 91 -12.10 -2.34 14.36
N LYS A 92 -10.88 -2.44 14.91
CA LYS A 92 -10.67 -2.75 16.34
C LYS A 92 -11.12 -1.62 17.27
N GLU A 93 -11.08 -0.38 16.81
CA GLU A 93 -11.44 0.80 17.59
C GLU A 93 -12.74 1.46 17.10
N LYS A 94 -13.63 0.67 16.46
CA LYS A 94 -14.92 1.16 15.95
C LYS A 94 -15.70 1.91 17.04
N GLY A 95 -16.17 3.11 16.71
CA GLY A 95 -16.93 3.97 17.63
C GLY A 95 -16.09 4.72 18.68
N LYS A 96 -14.76 4.58 18.66
CA LYS A 96 -13.84 5.30 19.56
C LYS A 96 -13.05 6.38 18.80
N PRO A 97 -12.44 7.36 19.51
CA PRO A 97 -11.61 8.40 18.88
C PRO A 97 -10.53 7.86 17.94
N LYS A 98 -9.90 6.73 18.28
CA LYS A 98 -8.87 6.09 17.44
C LYS A 98 -9.44 5.49 16.15
N GLY A 99 -10.66 4.96 16.18
CA GLY A 99 -11.36 4.50 14.98
C GLY A 99 -11.75 5.66 14.07
N PHE A 100 -12.29 6.76 14.64
CA PHE A 100 -12.59 7.97 13.86
C PHE A 100 -11.34 8.58 13.21
N LEU A 101 -10.20 8.57 13.92
CA LEU A 101 -8.91 8.98 13.35
C LEU A 101 -8.50 8.06 12.19
N ALA A 102 -8.64 6.75 12.34
CA ALA A 102 -8.30 5.79 11.29
C ALA A 102 -9.14 5.98 10.02
N GLU A 103 -10.46 6.18 10.16
CA GLU A 103 -11.36 6.51 9.05
C GLU A 103 -10.91 7.79 8.32
N ALA A 104 -10.53 8.82 9.07
CA ALA A 104 -10.03 10.06 8.49
C ALA A 104 -8.67 9.89 7.77
N GLN A 105 -7.77 9.10 8.35
CA GLN A 105 -6.46 8.79 7.77
C GLN A 105 -6.61 7.97 6.48
N TRP A 106 -7.56 7.04 6.43
CA TRP A 106 -7.88 6.28 5.21
C TRP A 106 -8.40 7.18 4.10
N LYS A 107 -9.40 8.03 4.39
CA LYS A 107 -9.93 8.99 3.41
C LYS A 107 -8.83 9.91 2.88
N ARG A 108 -7.93 10.37 3.76
CA ARG A 108 -6.76 11.16 3.36
C ARG A 108 -5.84 10.36 2.43
N MET A 109 -5.53 9.12 2.76
CA MET A 109 -4.70 8.24 1.93
C MET A 109 -5.28 8.07 0.53
N ILE A 110 -6.58 7.76 0.42
CA ILE A 110 -7.26 7.63 -0.88
C ILE A 110 -7.21 8.93 -1.67
N ASN A 111 -7.44 10.08 -1.02
CA ASN A 111 -7.36 11.38 -1.71
C ASN A 111 -5.94 11.69 -2.19
N ASP A 112 -4.93 11.44 -1.36
CA ASP A 112 -3.53 11.68 -1.73
C ASP A 112 -3.12 10.83 -2.95
N LEU A 113 -3.61 9.59 -3.04
CA LEU A 113 -3.36 8.68 -4.17
C LEU A 113 -4.13 9.03 -5.45
N LYS A 114 -5.29 9.65 -5.30
CA LYS A 114 -6.05 10.20 -6.44
C LYS A 114 -5.36 11.47 -6.96
N GLU A 115 -4.90 12.33 -6.06
CA GLU A 115 -4.18 13.56 -6.40
C GLU A 115 -2.80 13.29 -7.01
N SER A 116 -2.12 12.21 -6.61
CA SER A 116 -0.82 11.81 -7.18
C SER A 116 -0.92 11.22 -8.59
N GLY A 117 -2.12 10.93 -9.08
CA GLY A 117 -2.33 10.31 -10.40
C GLY A 117 -1.99 8.82 -10.43
N SER A 118 -2.15 8.09 -9.30
CA SER A 118 -1.84 6.67 -9.25
C SER A 118 -2.57 5.88 -10.36
N ASN A 119 -1.83 5.01 -11.07
CA ASN A 119 -2.34 4.20 -12.18
C ASN A 119 -3.31 3.07 -11.75
N LEU A 120 -3.72 3.04 -10.47
CA LEU A 120 -4.65 2.05 -9.92
C LEU A 120 -6.10 2.27 -10.41
N GLY A 121 -6.41 3.42 -11.05
CA GLY A 121 -7.72 3.72 -11.61
C GLY A 121 -8.22 2.72 -12.66
N SER A 122 -7.31 2.09 -13.40
CA SER A 122 -7.61 1.03 -14.37
C SER A 122 -7.23 -0.35 -13.85
N SER A 123 -7.53 -0.64 -12.58
CA SER A 123 -7.20 -1.92 -11.95
C SER A 123 -8.38 -2.56 -11.25
N MET A 124 -8.30 -3.87 -11.04
CA MET A 124 -9.24 -4.64 -10.24
C MET A 124 -8.47 -5.55 -9.27
N ALA A 125 -9.05 -5.80 -8.09
CA ALA A 125 -8.46 -6.69 -7.09
C ALA A 125 -9.21 -8.02 -7.00
N VAL A 126 -8.43 -9.09 -6.86
CA VAL A 126 -8.85 -10.43 -6.45
C VAL A 126 -8.29 -10.66 -5.06
N CYS A 127 -9.16 -10.93 -4.08
CA CYS A 127 -8.77 -11.08 -2.69
C CYS A 127 -8.94 -12.51 -2.22
N ASP A 128 -7.84 -13.09 -1.74
CA ASP A 128 -7.85 -14.32 -0.95
C ASP A 128 -8.15 -14.01 0.51
N VAL A 129 -9.34 -14.44 0.94
CA VAL A 129 -9.80 -14.32 2.33
C VAL A 129 -9.93 -15.70 2.99
N SER A 130 -9.12 -16.65 2.56
CA SER A 130 -9.08 -18.00 3.10
C SER A 130 -8.53 -18.08 4.53
N GLY A 131 -8.76 -19.23 5.18
CA GLY A 131 -8.26 -19.47 6.53
C GLY A 131 -6.73 -19.41 6.66
N SER A 132 -5.98 -19.73 5.60
CA SER A 132 -4.51 -19.67 5.60
C SER A 132 -4.01 -18.22 5.70
N MET A 133 -4.73 -17.27 5.10
CA MET A 133 -4.43 -15.84 5.14
C MET A 133 -4.53 -15.23 6.55
N SER A 134 -5.10 -15.93 7.54
CA SER A 134 -5.33 -15.41 8.89
C SER A 134 -4.12 -14.70 9.51
N GLY A 135 -4.38 -13.55 10.14
CA GLY A 135 -3.35 -12.67 10.71
C GLY A 135 -3.03 -11.49 9.79
N THR A 136 -1.77 -11.06 9.79
CA THR A 136 -1.31 -9.92 8.99
C THR A 136 -1.55 -10.09 7.48
N PRO A 137 -1.38 -11.27 6.84
CA PRO A 137 -1.63 -11.42 5.40
C PRO A 137 -3.09 -11.07 5.02
N MET A 138 -4.07 -11.50 5.81
CA MET A 138 -5.49 -11.15 5.65
C MET A 138 -5.71 -9.65 5.78
N GLU A 139 -5.14 -9.03 6.83
CA GLU A 139 -5.27 -7.60 7.08
C GLU A 139 -4.71 -6.79 5.89
N VAL A 140 -3.61 -7.25 5.30
CA VAL A 140 -2.99 -6.64 4.12
C VAL A 140 -3.81 -6.88 2.86
N CYS A 141 -4.24 -8.11 2.60
CA CYS A 141 -5.06 -8.48 1.44
C CYS A 141 -6.33 -7.62 1.36
N ILE A 142 -7.07 -7.53 2.47
CA ILE A 142 -8.32 -6.76 2.52
C ILE A 142 -8.03 -5.27 2.35
N ALA A 143 -7.00 -4.73 3.02
CA ALA A 143 -6.68 -3.32 2.91
C ALA A 143 -6.25 -2.94 1.48
N LEU A 144 -5.41 -3.73 0.82
CA LEU A 144 -5.02 -3.47 -0.56
C LEU A 144 -6.19 -3.65 -1.53
N GLY A 145 -7.01 -4.68 -1.34
CA GLY A 145 -8.23 -4.88 -2.13
C GLY A 145 -9.19 -3.70 -2.05
N LEU A 146 -9.43 -3.18 -0.84
CA LEU A 146 -10.26 -1.99 -0.64
C LEU A 146 -9.66 -0.74 -1.26
N LEU A 147 -8.33 -0.59 -1.17
CA LEU A 147 -7.62 0.55 -1.74
C LEU A 147 -7.71 0.55 -3.27
N VAL A 148 -7.47 -0.60 -3.92
CA VAL A 148 -7.69 -0.77 -5.36
C VAL A 148 -9.15 -0.43 -5.68
N ALA A 149 -10.11 -1.08 -5.02
CA ALA A 149 -11.53 -0.88 -5.30
C ALA A 149 -11.99 0.59 -5.17
N GLU A 150 -11.47 1.36 -4.21
CA GLU A 150 -11.83 2.77 -4.01
C GLU A 150 -11.13 3.75 -4.97
N LEU A 151 -9.99 3.33 -5.54
CA LEU A 151 -9.23 4.07 -6.54
C LEU A 151 -9.68 3.74 -7.97
N SER A 152 -10.18 2.53 -8.21
CA SER A 152 -10.69 2.09 -9.51
C SER A 152 -11.82 2.98 -10.02
N GLU A 153 -11.89 3.13 -11.34
CA GLU A 153 -12.95 3.84 -12.04
C GLU A 153 -14.15 2.92 -12.33
N GLU A 154 -15.31 3.51 -12.65
CA GLU A 154 -16.46 2.75 -13.13
C GLU A 154 -16.10 2.03 -14.44
N PRO A 155 -16.54 0.78 -14.66
CA PRO A 155 -17.50 0.01 -13.86
C PRO A 155 -16.88 -0.85 -12.76
N PHE A 156 -15.57 -0.76 -12.49
CA PHE A 156 -14.88 -1.61 -11.51
C PHE A 156 -14.80 -0.98 -10.12
N LYS A 157 -15.12 0.31 -10.01
CA LYS A 157 -15.18 1.05 -8.75
C LYS A 157 -16.01 0.33 -7.71
N ASN A 158 -15.43 0.28 -6.49
CA ASN A 158 -15.95 -0.39 -5.31
C ASN A 158 -16.22 -1.89 -5.50
N LYS A 159 -15.64 -2.55 -6.51
CA LYS A 159 -15.80 -3.98 -6.74
C LYS A 159 -14.54 -4.75 -6.42
N ILE A 160 -14.70 -5.92 -5.78
CA ILE A 160 -13.63 -6.87 -5.49
C ILE A 160 -14.06 -8.24 -6.00
N CYS A 161 -13.13 -8.98 -6.58
CA CYS A 161 -13.32 -10.36 -6.99
C CYS A 161 -12.89 -11.33 -5.87
N THR A 162 -13.62 -12.42 -5.68
CA THR A 162 -13.20 -13.47 -4.74
C THR A 162 -12.15 -14.40 -5.36
N PHE A 163 -11.20 -14.82 -4.53
CA PHE A 163 -10.26 -15.89 -4.86
C PHE A 163 -10.95 -17.26 -4.66
N SER A 164 -11.48 -17.82 -5.76
CA SER A 164 -12.31 -19.03 -5.75
C SER A 164 -12.39 -19.68 -7.13
N HIS A 165 -12.58 -21.00 -7.19
CA HIS A 165 -12.92 -21.74 -8.42
C HIS A 165 -14.27 -21.32 -9.03
N LYS A 166 -15.12 -20.68 -8.22
CA LYS A 166 -16.35 -19.99 -8.62
C LYS A 166 -16.21 -18.53 -8.21
N PRO A 167 -15.38 -17.75 -8.94
CA PRO A 167 -15.13 -16.38 -8.57
C PRO A 167 -16.43 -15.57 -8.68
N GLN A 168 -16.57 -14.59 -7.81
CA GLN A 168 -17.69 -13.66 -7.78
C GLN A 168 -17.18 -12.24 -7.64
N VAL A 169 -17.81 -11.31 -8.35
CA VAL A 169 -17.54 -9.88 -8.18
C VAL A 169 -18.56 -9.31 -7.22
N HIS A 170 -18.08 -8.80 -6.09
CA HIS A 170 -18.90 -8.17 -5.07
C HIS A 170 -18.73 -6.66 -5.10
N LEU A 171 -19.84 -5.92 -5.11
CA LEU A 171 -19.84 -4.51 -4.78
C LEU A 171 -19.67 -4.37 -3.26
N VAL A 172 -18.54 -3.80 -2.82
CA VAL A 172 -18.20 -3.62 -1.41
C VAL A 172 -19.26 -2.74 -0.73
N GLN A 173 -19.93 -3.32 0.27
CA GLN A 173 -20.97 -2.64 1.06
C GLN A 173 -20.37 -1.98 2.32
N GLY A 174 -21.03 -0.92 2.79
CA GLY A 174 -20.67 -0.20 4.03
C GLY A 174 -20.27 1.25 3.79
N GLU A 175 -20.57 2.11 4.77
CA GLU A 175 -20.27 3.55 4.71
C GLU A 175 -18.92 3.89 5.34
N THR A 176 -18.50 3.05 6.30
CA THR A 176 -17.23 3.20 7.04
C THR A 176 -16.20 2.18 6.56
N LEU A 177 -14.91 2.50 6.67
CA LEU A 177 -13.83 1.55 6.40
C LEU A 177 -14.00 0.28 7.24
N ALA A 178 -14.42 0.43 8.50
CA ALA A 178 -14.69 -0.72 9.36
C ALA A 178 -15.76 -1.66 8.78
N GLU A 179 -16.86 -1.12 8.22
CA GLU A 179 -17.92 -1.93 7.60
C GLU A 179 -17.48 -2.56 6.29
N ARG A 180 -16.77 -1.80 5.45
CA ARG A 180 -16.23 -2.29 4.17
C ARG A 180 -15.22 -3.41 4.39
N TYR A 181 -14.34 -3.26 5.38
CA TYR A 181 -13.43 -4.31 5.82
C TYR A 181 -14.19 -5.55 6.29
N THR A 182 -15.19 -5.36 7.16
CA THR A 182 -15.98 -6.48 7.70
C THR A 182 -16.69 -7.24 6.58
N PHE A 183 -17.28 -6.52 5.62
CA PHE A 183 -17.91 -7.11 4.45
C PHE A 183 -16.92 -7.95 3.62
N THR A 184 -15.75 -7.40 3.28
CA THR A 184 -14.74 -8.11 2.50
C THR A 184 -14.18 -9.32 3.25
N SER A 185 -13.99 -9.23 4.57
CA SER A 185 -13.52 -10.36 5.40
C SER A 185 -14.50 -11.54 5.47
N ALA A 186 -15.77 -11.31 5.14
CA ALA A 186 -16.84 -12.30 5.18
C ALA A 186 -17.19 -12.86 3.79
N MET A 187 -16.46 -12.47 2.75
CA MET A 187 -16.67 -13.00 1.40
C MET A 187 -16.33 -14.50 1.33
N ASP A 188 -17.05 -15.21 0.46
CA ASP A 188 -16.74 -16.62 0.17
C ASP A 188 -15.38 -16.76 -0.51
N TRP A 189 -14.65 -17.82 -0.16
CA TRP A 189 -13.40 -18.23 -0.80
C TRP A 189 -13.45 -19.72 -1.18
N GLY A 190 -12.64 -20.13 -2.15
CA GLY A 190 -12.86 -21.41 -2.86
C GLY A 190 -11.64 -22.29 -3.11
N MET A 191 -10.70 -22.38 -2.14
CA MET A 191 -9.45 -23.18 -2.14
C MET A 191 -8.42 -22.90 -3.25
N ASN A 192 -8.85 -22.66 -4.47
CA ASN A 192 -8.02 -22.26 -5.61
C ASN A 192 -8.80 -21.25 -6.47
N THR A 193 -8.20 -20.80 -7.57
CA THR A 193 -8.80 -19.78 -8.45
C THR A 193 -8.87 -20.24 -9.90
N ASP A 194 -9.92 -19.80 -10.60
CA ASP A 194 -10.11 -20.02 -12.03
C ASP A 194 -9.96 -18.68 -12.76
N PHE A 195 -8.78 -18.43 -13.32
CA PHE A 195 -8.46 -17.17 -13.98
C PHE A 195 -9.32 -16.95 -15.23
N GLN A 196 -9.59 -17.98 -16.03
CA GLN A 196 -10.47 -17.84 -17.20
C GLN A 196 -11.84 -17.28 -16.80
N LYS A 197 -12.42 -17.76 -15.69
CA LYS A 197 -13.69 -17.22 -15.17
C LYS A 197 -13.57 -15.80 -14.65
N ILE A 198 -12.47 -15.43 -13.98
CA ILE A 198 -12.27 -14.04 -13.53
C ILE A 198 -12.24 -13.09 -14.73
N PHE A 199 -11.44 -13.41 -15.75
CA PHE A 199 -11.33 -12.60 -16.96
C PHE A 199 -12.66 -12.54 -17.73
N ARG A 200 -13.45 -13.63 -17.70
CA ARG A 200 -14.82 -13.62 -18.23
C ARG A 200 -15.73 -12.66 -17.47
N LEU A 201 -15.68 -12.65 -16.13
CA LEU A 201 -16.46 -11.70 -15.32
C LEU A 201 -16.09 -10.25 -15.65
N ILE A 202 -14.80 -9.96 -15.82
CA ILE A 202 -14.32 -8.63 -16.23
C ILE A 202 -14.93 -8.23 -17.57
N LEU A 203 -14.90 -9.12 -18.57
CA LEU A 203 -15.52 -8.87 -19.88
C LEU A 203 -17.03 -8.68 -19.77
N ASP A 204 -17.72 -9.53 -19.03
CA ASP A 204 -19.18 -9.43 -18.84
C ASP A 204 -19.56 -8.08 -18.23
N LEU A 205 -18.80 -7.60 -17.23
CA LEU A 205 -18.97 -6.27 -16.63
C LEU A 205 -18.70 -5.14 -17.63
N ALA A 206 -17.64 -5.25 -18.43
CA ALA A 206 -17.27 -4.25 -19.43
C ALA A 206 -18.32 -4.15 -20.55
N ILE A 207 -18.76 -5.29 -21.09
CA ILE A 207 -19.79 -5.37 -22.14
C ILE A 207 -21.13 -4.85 -21.61
N ALA A 208 -21.55 -5.28 -20.40
CA ALA A 208 -22.80 -4.82 -19.81
C ALA A 208 -22.82 -3.30 -19.54
N SER A 209 -21.65 -2.68 -19.41
CA SER A 209 -21.49 -1.24 -19.14
C SER A 209 -21.14 -0.43 -20.39
N ASP A 210 -21.09 -1.04 -21.57
CA ASP A 210 -20.64 -0.41 -22.84
C ASP A 210 -19.29 0.32 -22.67
N LEU A 211 -18.33 -0.35 -22.02
CA LEU A 211 -17.05 0.25 -21.64
C LEU A 211 -16.17 0.49 -22.88
N PRO A 212 -15.65 1.71 -23.10
CA PRO A 212 -14.65 1.94 -24.13
C PRO A 212 -13.39 1.13 -23.86
N LYS A 213 -12.74 0.62 -24.91
CA LYS A 213 -11.53 -0.19 -24.81
C LYS A 213 -10.42 0.49 -24.00
N GLU A 214 -10.30 1.81 -24.11
CA GLU A 214 -9.28 2.60 -23.43
C GLU A 214 -9.46 2.64 -21.90
N LYS A 215 -10.69 2.36 -21.43
CA LYS A 215 -11.06 2.32 -20.01
C LYS A 215 -11.10 0.91 -19.43
N MET A 216 -10.80 -0.11 -20.23
CA MET A 216 -10.68 -1.47 -19.74
C MET A 216 -9.60 -1.55 -18.64
N VAL A 217 -9.82 -2.39 -17.65
CA VAL A 217 -8.78 -2.67 -16.64
C VAL A 217 -7.52 -3.16 -17.32
N LYS A 218 -6.40 -2.54 -16.98
CA LYS A 218 -5.08 -2.88 -17.52
C LYS A 218 -4.35 -3.87 -16.62
N ARG A 219 -4.69 -3.88 -15.33
CA ARG A 219 -4.04 -4.73 -14.33
C ARG A 219 -5.05 -5.39 -13.40
N LEU A 220 -4.86 -6.68 -13.17
CA LEU A 220 -5.57 -7.49 -12.20
C LEU A 220 -4.62 -7.82 -11.05
N PHE A 221 -4.83 -7.20 -9.89
CA PHE A 221 -4.06 -7.52 -8.69
C PHE A 221 -4.66 -8.74 -7.99
N VAL A 222 -3.83 -9.75 -7.74
CA VAL A 222 -4.25 -10.97 -7.03
C VAL A 222 -3.47 -11.03 -5.73
N PHE A 223 -4.16 -10.93 -4.60
CA PHE A 223 -3.55 -10.96 -3.28
C PHE A 223 -3.84 -12.32 -2.63
N SER A 224 -2.81 -13.16 -2.45
CA SER A 224 -2.93 -14.52 -1.89
C SER A 224 -1.69 -14.90 -1.09
N ASP A 225 -1.74 -16.01 -0.34
CA ASP A 225 -0.56 -16.64 0.27
C ASP A 225 -0.08 -17.90 -0.46
N MET A 226 -0.66 -18.20 -1.62
CA MET A 226 -0.28 -19.31 -2.49
C MET A 226 0.77 -18.88 -3.53
N GLU A 227 1.50 -19.85 -4.07
CA GLU A 227 2.25 -19.64 -5.31
C GLU A 227 1.32 -19.61 -6.52
N PHE A 228 1.68 -18.84 -7.55
CA PHE A 228 0.82 -18.65 -8.74
C PHE A 228 0.44 -19.98 -9.42
N ASP A 229 1.42 -20.87 -9.58
CA ASP A 229 1.21 -22.17 -10.22
C ASP A 229 0.29 -23.09 -9.39
N GLU A 230 0.22 -22.91 -8.07
CA GLU A 230 -0.71 -23.65 -7.20
C GLU A 230 -2.10 -23.01 -7.14
N ALA A 231 -2.15 -21.68 -7.31
CA ALA A 231 -3.39 -20.92 -7.34
C ALA A 231 -4.22 -21.19 -8.60
N SER A 232 -3.56 -21.46 -9.73
CA SER A 232 -4.20 -21.72 -11.02
C SER A 232 -4.77 -23.14 -11.12
N ALA A 233 -6.02 -23.26 -11.54
CA ALA A 233 -6.65 -24.56 -11.78
C ALA A 233 -6.08 -25.30 -13.02
N ASN A 234 -5.49 -24.57 -13.98
CA ASN A 234 -4.95 -25.11 -15.23
C ASN A 234 -3.51 -24.61 -15.47
N PRO A 235 -2.75 -25.25 -16.37
CA PRO A 235 -1.48 -24.71 -16.84
C PRO A 235 -1.66 -23.31 -17.45
N TRP A 236 -0.86 -22.35 -16.98
CA TRP A 236 -1.02 -20.94 -17.31
C TRP A 236 -1.01 -20.64 -18.81
N GLU A 237 -0.17 -21.31 -19.59
CA GLU A 237 -0.10 -21.11 -21.05
C GLU A 237 -1.46 -21.35 -21.73
N THR A 238 -2.21 -22.36 -21.26
CA THR A 238 -3.54 -22.67 -21.79
C THR A 238 -4.56 -21.61 -21.38
N ASP A 239 -4.53 -21.18 -20.12
CA ASP A 239 -5.41 -20.12 -19.61
C ASP A 239 -5.13 -18.81 -20.34
N TYR A 240 -3.86 -18.41 -20.47
CA TYR A 240 -3.45 -17.19 -21.15
C TYR A 240 -3.88 -17.16 -22.61
N MET A 241 -3.71 -18.26 -23.35
CA MET A 241 -4.19 -18.37 -24.74
C MET A 241 -5.72 -18.20 -24.84
N MET A 242 -6.48 -18.86 -23.95
CA MET A 242 -7.94 -18.74 -23.93
C MET A 242 -8.39 -17.33 -23.54
N ILE A 243 -7.76 -16.73 -22.54
CA ILE A 243 -8.04 -15.36 -22.08
C ILE A 243 -7.76 -14.35 -23.19
N THR A 244 -6.62 -14.45 -23.85
CA THR A 244 -6.26 -13.56 -24.98
C THR A 244 -7.30 -13.66 -26.09
N LYS A 245 -7.66 -14.88 -26.48
CA LYS A 245 -8.70 -15.12 -27.49
C LYS A 245 -10.05 -14.53 -27.09
N MET A 246 -10.47 -14.69 -25.83
CA MET A 246 -11.73 -14.12 -25.33
C MET A 246 -11.75 -12.58 -25.42
N PHE A 247 -10.64 -11.92 -25.11
CA PHE A 247 -10.53 -10.46 -25.17
C PHE A 247 -10.47 -9.93 -26.61
N GLU A 248 -9.77 -10.63 -27.51
CA GLU A 248 -9.75 -10.32 -28.94
C GLU A 248 -11.13 -10.46 -29.58
N GLU A 249 -11.82 -11.58 -29.34
CA GLU A 249 -13.17 -11.85 -29.86
C GLU A 249 -14.22 -10.86 -29.32
N SER A 250 -14.02 -10.34 -28.10
CA SER A 250 -14.88 -9.33 -27.48
C SER A 250 -14.54 -7.89 -27.92
N GLY A 251 -13.54 -7.69 -28.77
CA GLY A 251 -13.14 -6.38 -29.29
C GLY A 251 -12.29 -5.53 -28.35
N TYR A 252 -11.90 -6.05 -27.19
CA TYR A 252 -11.06 -5.35 -26.21
C TYR A 252 -9.56 -5.53 -26.46
N GLY A 253 -9.16 -6.50 -27.28
CA GLY A 253 -7.76 -6.70 -27.68
C GLY A 253 -6.96 -7.47 -26.64
N GLU A 254 -5.94 -6.86 -26.06
CA GLU A 254 -5.08 -7.53 -25.08
C GLU A 254 -5.75 -7.64 -23.71
N PRO A 255 -5.58 -8.76 -22.99
CA PRO A 255 -6.12 -8.92 -21.66
C PRO A 255 -5.32 -8.11 -20.61
N PRO A 256 -5.95 -7.78 -19.47
CA PRO A 256 -5.25 -7.19 -18.33
C PRO A 256 -4.07 -8.06 -17.88
N GLU A 257 -2.96 -7.42 -17.52
CA GLU A 257 -1.81 -8.08 -16.89
C GLU A 257 -2.17 -8.52 -15.46
N ILE A 258 -1.76 -9.71 -15.06
CA ILE A 258 -1.90 -10.17 -13.68
C ILE A 258 -0.69 -9.69 -12.88
N VAL A 259 -0.93 -8.97 -11.79
CA VAL A 259 0.07 -8.76 -10.75
C VAL A 259 -0.29 -9.66 -9.57
N PHE A 260 0.36 -10.81 -9.49
CA PHE A 260 0.11 -11.80 -8.46
C PHE A 260 1.04 -11.55 -7.27
N TRP A 261 0.46 -11.22 -6.12
CA TRP A 261 1.18 -10.84 -4.93
C TRP A 261 1.01 -11.90 -3.84
N ASN A 262 2.08 -12.66 -3.60
CA ASN A 262 2.19 -13.57 -2.47
C ASN A 262 2.50 -12.78 -1.19
N LEU A 263 1.54 -12.76 -0.26
CA LEU A 263 1.58 -12.00 0.99
C LEU A 263 2.21 -12.78 2.17
N ARG A 264 2.60 -14.04 1.97
CA ARG A 264 3.30 -14.85 2.97
C ARG A 264 4.82 -14.66 2.87
N ASP A 265 5.50 -15.03 3.94
CA ASP A 265 6.91 -14.74 4.23
C ASP A 265 7.84 -15.47 3.25
N SER A 266 8.11 -14.83 2.13
CA SER A 266 9.11 -15.20 1.14
C SER A 266 9.94 -13.96 0.78
N LEU A 267 11.20 -14.19 0.36
CA LEU A 267 12.18 -13.15 0.07
C LEU A 267 11.57 -12.07 -0.83
N SER A 268 11.53 -10.83 -0.32
CA SER A 268 10.72 -9.74 -0.86
C SER A 268 11.29 -9.15 -2.15
N THR A 269 11.20 -9.91 -3.23
CA THR A 269 11.69 -9.50 -4.55
C THR A 269 10.56 -9.69 -5.55
N PRO A 270 10.18 -8.65 -6.30
CA PRO A 270 9.39 -8.85 -7.50
C PRO A 270 10.24 -9.68 -8.45
N VAL A 271 9.70 -10.83 -8.87
CA VAL A 271 10.32 -11.63 -9.90
C VAL A 271 9.36 -11.55 -11.07
N LEU A 272 9.79 -10.91 -12.15
CA LEU A 272 9.14 -11.11 -13.44
C LEU A 272 9.28 -12.59 -13.75
N CYS A 273 8.17 -13.32 -13.70
CA CYS A 273 8.16 -14.71 -14.09
C CYS A 273 8.34 -14.78 -15.62
N ASP A 274 8.89 -15.87 -16.12
CA ASP A 274 8.95 -16.16 -17.57
C ASP A 274 7.54 -16.33 -18.20
N GLN A 275 6.48 -16.27 -17.39
CA GLN A 275 5.09 -16.40 -17.79
C GLN A 275 4.52 -15.10 -18.36
N LYS A 276 4.06 -15.16 -19.61
CA LYS A 276 3.48 -14.01 -20.33
C LYS A 276 2.28 -13.44 -19.58
N GLY A 277 2.24 -12.11 -19.45
CA GLY A 277 1.13 -11.37 -18.86
C GLY A 277 1.00 -11.53 -17.34
N VAL A 278 2.03 -12.02 -16.64
CA VAL A 278 2.04 -12.18 -15.18
C VAL A 278 3.31 -11.61 -14.57
N ALA A 279 3.14 -10.71 -13.60
CA ALA A 279 4.20 -10.26 -12.71
C ALA A 279 4.00 -10.87 -11.31
N LEU A 280 5.05 -11.49 -10.75
CA LEU A 280 5.00 -12.04 -9.39
C LEU A 280 5.65 -11.07 -8.41
N VAL A 281 4.91 -10.74 -7.35
CA VAL A 281 5.40 -9.93 -6.23
C VAL A 281 5.37 -10.80 -4.99
N SER A 282 6.52 -10.94 -4.35
CA SER A 282 6.66 -11.79 -3.17
C SER A 282 6.96 -10.96 -1.93
N GLY A 283 6.43 -11.39 -0.79
CA GLY A 283 6.68 -10.80 0.50
C GLY A 283 5.96 -9.47 0.74
N PHE A 284 6.09 -8.98 1.96
CA PHE A 284 5.39 -7.80 2.44
C PHE A 284 6.36 -6.81 3.10
N SER A 285 6.62 -5.68 2.44
CA SER A 285 7.47 -4.62 2.98
C SER A 285 6.84 -3.23 2.83
N LYS A 286 7.20 -2.31 3.74
CA LYS A 286 6.76 -0.90 3.68
C LYS A 286 7.16 -0.22 2.38
N ASN A 287 8.30 -0.59 1.81
CA ASN A 287 8.81 0.00 0.58
C ASN A 287 8.01 -0.51 -0.63
N MET A 288 7.69 -1.81 -0.68
CA MET A 288 6.86 -2.40 -1.73
C MET A 288 5.47 -1.75 -1.77
N LEU A 289 4.89 -1.55 -0.58
CA LEU A 289 3.62 -0.83 -0.45
C LEU A 289 3.73 0.60 -0.99
N LYS A 290 4.80 1.33 -0.70
CA LYS A 290 4.98 2.69 -1.24
C LYS A 290 5.07 2.68 -2.76
N ILE A 291 5.85 1.79 -3.36
CA ILE A 291 5.96 1.64 -4.81
C ILE A 291 4.59 1.36 -5.44
N PHE A 292 3.83 0.43 -4.85
CA PHE A 292 2.47 0.12 -5.27
C PHE A 292 1.53 1.34 -5.19
N LEU A 293 1.62 2.10 -4.09
CA LEU A 293 0.80 3.28 -3.84
C LEU A 293 1.17 4.47 -4.74
N ASP A 294 2.46 4.65 -5.03
CA ASP A 294 2.96 5.72 -5.89
C ASP A 294 2.60 5.49 -7.37
N GLY A 295 2.02 4.34 -7.72
CA GLY A 295 1.48 4.05 -9.05
C GLY A 295 2.53 3.70 -10.11
N ASN A 296 3.82 3.77 -9.76
CA ASN A 296 4.94 3.24 -10.54
C ASN A 296 5.01 1.71 -10.35
N THR A 297 4.20 1.01 -11.14
CA THR A 297 4.33 -0.44 -11.31
C THR A 297 5.09 -0.79 -12.57
N ASP A 298 5.86 0.13 -13.14
CA ASP A 298 7.02 -0.27 -13.92
C ASP A 298 7.96 -0.94 -12.93
N LEU A 299 7.74 -2.24 -12.73
CA LEU A 299 8.51 -3.09 -11.82
C LEU A 299 9.99 -3.05 -12.22
N GLU A 300 10.32 -2.67 -13.45
CA GLU A 300 11.68 -2.40 -13.91
C GLU A 300 12.28 -1.11 -13.29
N GLU A 301 11.54 0.00 -13.24
CA GLU A 301 12.08 1.27 -12.73
C GLU A 301 12.04 1.38 -11.20
N GLY A 302 10.99 0.84 -10.56
CA GLY A 302 10.87 0.80 -9.10
C GLY A 302 11.95 -0.07 -8.43
N LEU A 303 12.46 -1.06 -9.14
CA LEU A 303 13.60 -1.89 -8.73
C LEU A 303 14.95 -1.25 -9.06
N SER A 304 15.02 -0.33 -10.02
CA SER A 304 16.26 0.38 -10.38
C SER A 304 16.67 1.45 -9.36
N ALA A 305 15.74 1.95 -8.54
CA ALA A 305 16.07 2.82 -7.39
C ALA A 305 16.70 2.05 -6.20
N ALA A 306 16.90 0.74 -6.35
CA ALA A 306 17.72 -0.11 -5.48
C ALA A 306 18.87 -0.82 -6.22
N GLY A 307 19.20 -0.40 -7.45
CA GLY A 307 20.32 -0.90 -8.24
C GLY A 307 20.24 -0.37 -9.65
N ASP A 308 21.22 0.44 -10.04
CA ASP A 308 21.34 1.09 -11.36
C ASP A 308 21.01 0.15 -12.54
N GLY A 309 20.45 0.76 -13.58
CA GLY A 309 19.85 0.08 -14.70
C GLY A 309 20.81 -0.66 -15.66
N ALA A 310 20.13 -1.37 -16.54
CA ALA A 310 20.50 -1.88 -17.85
C ALA A 310 21.13 -3.29 -17.93
N GLU A 311 20.39 -4.18 -18.61
CA GLU A 311 21.00 -5.28 -19.34
C GLU A 311 22.01 -4.71 -20.35
N LYS A 312 23.28 -5.04 -20.13
CA LYS A 312 24.27 -5.43 -21.14
C LYS A 312 25.45 -6.11 -20.42
N GLU A 313 26.01 -7.12 -21.08
CA GLU A 313 26.96 -8.12 -20.56
C GLU A 313 28.10 -7.60 -19.63
N LYS A 314 28.47 -8.45 -18.66
CA LYS A 314 29.42 -8.24 -17.54
C LYS A 314 30.73 -7.50 -17.88
N PRO A 315 31.25 -6.70 -16.93
CA PRO A 315 32.53 -7.05 -16.33
C PRO A 315 32.48 -7.10 -14.79
N MET A 316 33.28 -7.99 -14.21
CA MET A 316 33.43 -8.19 -12.76
C MET A 316 34.12 -6.96 -12.15
N ILE A 317 33.43 -6.23 -11.28
CA ILE A 317 33.97 -5.02 -10.62
C ILE A 317 34.77 -5.44 -9.38
N ASP A 318 36.02 -4.97 -9.30
CA ASP A 318 36.89 -5.13 -8.13
C ASP A 318 36.29 -4.37 -6.92
N PRO A 319 35.98 -5.05 -5.81
CA PRO A 319 35.41 -4.43 -4.61
C PRO A 319 36.25 -3.26 -4.07
N GLU A 320 37.56 -3.28 -4.27
CA GLU A 320 38.44 -2.21 -3.78
C GLU A 320 38.28 -0.91 -4.60
N GLU A 321 38.08 -1.00 -5.92
CA GLU A 321 37.78 0.15 -6.77
C GLU A 321 36.39 0.73 -6.50
N ALA A 322 35.40 -0.13 -6.27
CA ALA A 322 34.05 0.30 -5.91
C ALA A 322 34.04 1.05 -4.56
N MET A 323 34.79 0.55 -3.58
CA MET A 323 34.97 1.23 -2.31
C MET A 323 35.65 2.58 -2.51
N LYS A 324 36.78 2.64 -3.23
CA LYS A 324 37.53 3.88 -3.51
C LYS A 324 36.68 4.95 -4.20
N LYS A 325 35.78 4.58 -5.12
CA LYS A 325 34.83 5.53 -5.74
C LYS A 325 33.78 6.04 -4.77
N ALA A 326 33.28 5.21 -3.86
CA ALA A 326 32.26 5.61 -2.88
C ALA A 326 32.79 6.60 -1.83
N ILE A 327 34.09 6.56 -1.54
CA ILE A 327 34.75 7.50 -0.60
C ILE A 327 35.43 8.70 -1.28
N ALA A 328 35.38 8.82 -2.62
CA ALA A 328 35.98 9.93 -3.36
C ALA A 328 35.03 11.13 -3.58
N GLY A 329 33.89 11.18 -2.89
CA GLY A 329 32.97 12.32 -2.96
C GLY A 329 33.51 13.55 -2.20
N GLU A 330 33.06 14.75 -2.60
CA GLU A 330 33.45 16.05 -2.01
C GLU A 330 33.37 16.11 -0.48
N LEU A 331 32.51 15.28 0.15
CA LEU A 331 32.35 15.17 1.61
C LEU A 331 33.53 14.49 2.33
N PHE A 332 34.44 13.84 1.61
CA PHE A 332 35.53 13.03 2.17
C PHE A 332 36.92 13.50 1.72
N GLU A 333 37.02 14.57 0.90
CA GLU A 333 38.31 15.13 0.46
C GLU A 333 39.18 15.66 1.62
N ASP A 334 38.57 16.06 2.73
CA ASP A 334 39.25 16.63 3.90
C ASP A 334 39.72 15.59 4.94
N LEU A 335 39.51 14.29 4.70
CA LEU A 335 39.97 13.24 5.61
C LEU A 335 41.48 13.01 5.49
N ARG A 336 42.23 13.53 6.46
CA ARG A 336 43.64 13.17 6.65
C ARG A 336 43.75 11.88 7.46
N VAL A 337 44.29 10.84 6.85
CA VAL A 337 44.80 9.66 7.57
C VAL A 337 46.07 10.10 8.30
N ILE A 338 46.09 9.94 9.62
CA ILE A 338 47.28 10.14 10.45
C ILE A 338 47.79 8.74 10.78
N ASP A 339 49.00 8.43 10.32
CA ASP A 339 49.72 7.19 10.66
C ASP A 339 50.26 7.22 12.09
#